data_AF-A0A7X4J4D0-F1
#
_entry.id   AF-A0A7X4J4D0-F1
#
_cell.length_a   1.000
_cell.length_b   1.000
_cell.length_c   1.000
_cell.angle_alpha   90.00
_cell.angle_beta   90.00
_cell.angle_gamma   90.00
#
_symmetry.space_group_name_H-M   'P 1'
#
loop_
_entity.id
_entity.type
_entity.pdbx_description
1 polymer ?
#
loop_
_entity_poly.entity_id
_entity_poly.type
_entity_poly.pdbx_seq_one_letter_code
_entity_poly.pdbx_strand_id
1 'polypeptide(L)'
;MSNSSKEKHAPLHVMAPDKFQDECAVFGIYGHREASNFTYLGLYALQHRGQEGSGIVSSDERNFYAERGIGLVSDIFTKKEIRRLRGNKAIGHNRYS
;
A
#
# COMPACT_ATOMS: atom_id res chain seq x y z
N MET A 1 0.80 -61.50 -21.62
CA MET A 1 1.92 -60.60 -21.97
C MET A 1 1.31 -59.20 -22.07
N SER A 2 1.21 -58.52 -20.92
CA SER A 2 2.11 -57.43 -20.48
C SER A 2 1.56 -56.05 -20.89
N ASN A 3 0.92 -55.43 -19.89
CA ASN A 3 0.70 -54.00 -19.72
C ASN A 3 1.87 -53.12 -20.19
N SER A 4 1.57 -51.96 -20.78
CA SER A 4 2.33 -50.70 -20.62
C SER A 4 1.67 -49.62 -21.48
N SER A 5 0.79 -48.80 -20.91
CA SER A 5 1.11 -47.50 -20.30
C SER A 5 1.60 -46.45 -21.32
N LYS A 6 0.82 -45.36 -21.44
CA LYS A 6 1.27 -43.99 -21.65
C LYS A 6 0.07 -43.05 -21.53
N GLU A 7 -0.39 -42.89 -20.30
CA GLU A 7 -1.12 -41.68 -19.90
C GLU A 7 -0.19 -40.49 -20.15
N LYS A 8 -0.57 -39.65 -21.11
CA LYS A 8 0.08 -38.38 -21.37
C LYS A 8 -0.21 -37.48 -20.16
N HIS A 9 0.72 -37.44 -19.22
CA HIS A 9 0.65 -36.54 -18.08
C HIS A 9 0.63 -35.10 -18.62
N ALA A 10 -0.50 -34.42 -18.39
CA ALA A 10 -0.61 -32.98 -18.59
C ALA A 10 0.49 -32.27 -17.78
N PRO A 11 1.04 -31.15 -18.27
CA PRO A 11 2.10 -30.45 -17.55
C PRO A 11 1.58 -30.09 -16.16
N LEU A 12 2.38 -30.41 -15.15
CA LEU A 12 2.14 -30.09 -13.75
C LEU A 12 1.77 -28.61 -13.66
N HIS A 13 0.51 -28.31 -13.35
CA HIS A 13 0.05 -26.97 -13.06
C HIS A 13 0.83 -26.52 -11.82
N VAL A 14 1.91 -25.76 -12.03
CA VAL A 14 2.59 -25.04 -10.97
C VAL A 14 1.54 -24.08 -10.43
N MET A 15 0.86 -24.49 -9.35
CA MET A 15 -0.04 -23.62 -8.62
C MET A 15 0.80 -22.42 -8.20
N ALA A 16 0.57 -21.26 -8.83
CA ALA A 16 1.02 -20.00 -8.28
C ALA A 16 0.56 -19.98 -6.81
N PRO A 17 1.40 -19.51 -5.87
CA PRO A 17 1.03 -19.54 -4.46
C PRO A 17 -0.31 -18.83 -4.27
N ASP A 18 -1.29 -19.53 -3.68
CA ASP A 18 -2.62 -19.05 -3.32
C ASP A 18 -2.56 -18.09 -2.11
N LYS A 19 -1.52 -17.25 -2.07
CA LYS A 19 -1.20 -16.37 -0.95
C LYS A 19 -0.91 -14.99 -1.51
N PHE A 20 -1.62 -13.99 -1.00
CA PHE A 20 -1.33 -12.59 -1.27
C PHE A 20 0.17 -12.31 -0.99
N GLN A 21 0.88 -11.74 -1.96
CA GLN A 21 2.25 -11.25 -1.81
C GLN A 21 2.27 -9.81 -1.26
N ASP A 22 1.22 -9.41 -0.53
CA ASP A 22 0.96 -8.02 -0.13
C ASP A 22 1.50 -7.76 1.27
N GLU A 23 2.79 -7.48 1.37
CA GLU A 23 3.39 -6.91 2.59
C GLU A 23 3.11 -5.40 2.73
N CYS A 24 2.25 -4.81 1.89
CA CYS A 24 1.86 -3.40 1.89
C CYS A 24 1.36 -2.91 3.26
N ALA A 25 1.56 -1.63 3.55
CA ALA A 25 1.01 -0.98 4.75
C ALA A 25 -0.24 -0.16 4.42
N VAL A 26 -1.20 -0.10 5.35
CA VAL A 26 -2.29 0.88 5.35
C VAL A 26 -2.38 1.53 6.72
N PHE A 27 -2.61 2.85 6.76
CA PHE A 27 -2.81 3.59 7.99
C PHE A 27 -3.89 4.66 7.81
N GLY A 28 -4.71 4.93 8.82
CA GLY A 28 -5.76 5.94 8.73
C GLY A 28 -6.09 6.60 10.06
N ILE A 29 -6.57 7.84 9.96
CA ILE A 29 -6.99 8.70 11.09
C ILE A 29 -8.35 9.31 10.76
N TYR A 30 -9.22 9.36 11.77
CA TYR A 30 -10.54 9.98 11.69
C TYR A 30 -10.74 10.98 12.82
N GLY A 31 -11.30 12.15 12.50
CA GLY A 31 -11.71 13.16 13.48
C GLY A 31 -10.58 14.00 14.08
N HIS A 32 -9.38 14.02 13.50
CA HIS A 32 -8.24 14.78 14.03
C HIS A 32 -7.77 15.87 13.06
N ARG A 33 -7.55 17.10 13.55
CA ARG A 33 -7.13 18.26 12.71
C ARG A 33 -5.81 18.05 11.96
N GLU A 34 -4.97 17.16 12.47
CA GLU A 34 -3.68 16.77 11.89
C GLU A 34 -3.70 15.36 11.30
N ALA A 35 -4.85 14.89 10.80
CA ALA A 35 -5.01 13.52 10.30
C ALA A 35 -3.92 13.12 9.28
N SER A 36 -3.55 14.01 8.38
CA SER A 36 -2.49 13.79 7.39
C SER A 36 -1.09 13.67 8.00
N ASN A 37 -0.77 14.46 9.05
CA ASN A 37 0.52 14.35 9.76
C ASN A 37 0.63 13.00 10.46
N PHE A 38 -0.41 12.58 11.18
CA PHE A 38 -0.42 11.28 11.85
C PHE A 38 -0.42 10.12 10.87
N THR A 39 -1.10 10.26 9.73
CA THR A 39 -1.05 9.25 8.67
C THR A 39 0.35 9.11 8.09
N TYR A 40 1.03 10.23 7.82
CA TYR A 40 2.44 10.23 7.43
C TYR A 40 3.33 9.52 8.47
N LEU A 41 3.21 9.85 9.76
CA LEU A 41 4.01 9.23 10.82
C LEU A 41 3.75 7.73 10.94
N GLY A 42 2.48 7.32 10.82
CA GLY A 42 2.09 5.91 10.80
C GLY A 42 2.68 5.15 9.63
N LEU A 43 2.60 5.71 8.42
CA LEU A 43 3.24 5.12 7.24
C LEU A 43 4.76 5.10 7.33
N TYR A 44 5.38 6.11 7.93
CA TYR A 44 6.82 6.12 8.16
C TYR A 44 7.23 5.00 9.12
N ALA A 45 6.49 4.79 10.21
CA ALA A 45 6.71 3.66 11.12
C ALA A 45 6.52 2.30 10.41
N LEU A 46 5.60 2.25 9.44
CA LEU A 46 5.33 1.08 8.61
C LEU A 46 6.14 1.04 7.30
N GLN A 47 7.23 1.79 7.18
CA GLN A 47 8.06 1.81 5.96
C GLN A 47 8.64 0.42 5.59
N HIS A 48 8.83 -0.44 6.58
CA HIS A 48 9.31 -1.81 6.38
C HIS A 48 8.32 -2.71 5.62
N ARG A 49 7.07 -2.26 5.47
CA ARG A 49 5.96 -2.90 4.75
C ARG A 49 5.75 -2.33 3.34
N GLY A 50 6.82 -1.85 2.70
CA GLY A 50 6.76 -1.33 1.33
C GLY A 50 7.63 -0.09 1.15
N GLN A 51 8.56 -0.15 0.20
CA GLN A 51 9.55 0.90 -0.07
C GLN A 51 9.47 1.46 -1.50
N GLU A 52 8.53 0.96 -2.29
CA GLU A 52 8.47 1.26 -3.72
C GLU A 52 7.64 2.49 -4.04
N GLY A 53 6.72 2.84 -3.14
CA GLY A 53 5.92 4.04 -3.26
C GLY A 53 4.97 4.18 -2.10
N SER A 54 4.45 5.38 -1.93
CA SER A 54 3.48 5.68 -0.88
C SER A 54 2.49 6.75 -1.34
N GLY A 55 1.31 6.74 -0.75
CA GLY A 55 0.25 7.71 -1.03
C GLY A 55 -0.58 8.01 0.20
N ILE A 56 -0.99 9.27 0.35
CA ILE A 56 -1.96 9.71 1.36
C ILE A 56 -3.09 10.45 0.66
N VAL A 57 -4.32 10.13 1.04
CA VAL A 57 -5.51 10.90 0.71
C VAL A 57 -6.15 11.42 2.00
N SER A 58 -6.48 12.70 2.03
CA SER A 58 -7.20 13.34 3.14
C SER A 58 -8.50 13.99 2.68
N SER A 59 -9.41 14.24 3.62
CA SER A 59 -10.69 14.88 3.32
C SER A 59 -11.16 15.83 4.43
N ASP A 60 -11.74 16.94 4.02
CA ASP A 60 -12.45 17.92 4.85
C ASP A 60 -13.98 17.74 4.79
N GLU A 61 -14.47 16.56 4.38
CA GLU A 61 -15.88 16.19 4.13
C GLU A 61 -16.47 16.73 2.83
N ARG A 62 -15.83 17.74 2.23
CA ARG A 62 -16.30 18.34 0.97
C ARG A 62 -15.43 17.94 -0.20
N ASN A 63 -14.13 17.91 0.02
CA ASN A 63 -13.13 17.62 -1.00
C ASN A 63 -12.20 16.50 -0.54
N PHE A 64 -11.52 15.91 -1.51
CA PHE A 64 -10.39 15.02 -1.31
C PHE A 64 -9.11 15.70 -1.77
N TYR A 65 -8.04 15.49 -1.00
CA TYR A 65 -6.70 15.95 -1.31
C TYR A 65 -5.79 14.74 -1.34
N ALA A 66 -4.98 14.59 -2.39
CA ALA A 66 -4.16 13.40 -2.60
C ALA A 66 -2.73 13.78 -2.91
N GLU A 67 -1.78 13.03 -2.34
CA GLU A 67 -0.36 13.10 -2.65
C GLU A 67 0.17 11.67 -2.74
N ARG A 68 0.96 11.38 -3.78
CA ARG A 68 1.53 10.04 -4.00
C ARG A 68 2.80 10.11 -4.82
N GLY A 69 3.72 9.19 -4.55
CA GLY A 69 4.99 9.10 -5.27
C GLY A 69 5.62 7.72 -5.17
N ILE A 70 6.74 7.56 -5.88
CA ILE A 70 7.61 6.39 -5.85
C ILE A 70 8.71 6.64 -4.82
N GLY A 71 9.14 5.58 -4.13
CA GLY A 71 10.20 5.61 -3.12
C GLY A 71 9.68 5.73 -1.68
N LEU A 72 10.53 6.24 -0.80
CA LEU A 72 10.30 6.28 0.65
C LEU A 72 9.27 7.34 1.05
N VAL A 73 8.57 7.08 2.15
CA VAL A 73 7.57 7.98 2.75
C VAL A 73 8.18 9.36 3.04
N SER A 74 9.41 9.42 3.56
CA SER A 74 10.09 10.68 3.87
C SER A 74 10.42 11.53 2.64
N ASP A 75 10.61 10.89 1.49
CA ASP A 75 11.00 11.57 0.26
C ASP A 75 9.77 12.14 -0.45
N ILE A 76 8.65 11.42 -0.36
CA ILE A 76 7.37 11.81 -0.96
C ILE A 76 6.69 12.93 -0.16
N PHE A 77 6.64 12.82 1.18
CA PHE A 77 5.83 13.71 2.01
C PHE A 77 6.66 14.77 2.73
N THR A 78 7.10 15.79 1.99
CA THR A 78 7.71 16.97 2.62
C THR A 78 6.67 17.77 3.42
N LYS A 79 7.13 18.69 4.30
CA LYS A 79 6.24 19.63 5.00
C LYS A 79 5.32 20.40 4.04
N LYS A 80 5.77 20.70 2.83
CA LYS A 80 4.96 21.38 1.82
C LYS A 80 3.81 20.48 1.35
N GLU A 81 4.13 19.22 1.08
CA GLU A 81 3.17 18.25 0.59
C GLU A 81 2.10 17.91 1.61
N ILE A 82 2.49 17.67 2.87
CA ILE A 82 1.53 17.37 3.93
C ILE A 82 0.58 18.55 4.19
N ARG A 83 1.04 19.80 4.05
CA ARG A 83 0.16 20.98 4.16
C ARG A 83 -0.92 21.05 3.09
N ARG A 84 -0.73 20.41 1.93
CA ARG A 84 -1.77 20.32 0.88
C ARG A 84 -2.85 19.30 1.23
N LEU A 85 -2.54 18.34 2.09
CA LEU A 85 -3.45 17.30 2.56
C LEU A 85 -4.30 17.80 3.73
N ARG A 86 -5.31 18.61 3.42
CA ARG A 86 -6.19 19.25 4.40
C ARG A 86 -7.29 18.30 4.89
N GLY A 87 -7.89 18.65 6.02
CA GLY A 87 -9.06 17.97 6.56
C GLY A 87 -8.79 17.19 7.84
N ASN A 88 -9.84 16.57 8.38
CA ASN A 88 -9.81 15.84 9.65
C ASN A 88 -9.82 14.31 9.50
N LYS A 89 -9.76 13.82 8.26
CA LYS A 89 -9.73 12.41 7.89
C LYS A 89 -8.59 12.18 6.92
N ALA A 90 -7.84 11.10 7.09
CA ALA A 90 -6.83 10.69 6.14
C ALA A 90 -6.64 9.17 6.16
N ILE A 91 -6.29 8.62 4.99
CA ILE A 91 -5.84 7.25 4.81
C ILE A 91 -4.61 7.27 3.91
N GLY A 92 -3.69 6.36 4.14
CA GLY A 92 -2.55 6.20 3.25
C GLY A 92 -2.02 4.78 3.21
N HIS A 93 -1.10 4.55 2.28
CA HIS A 93 -0.65 3.23 1.88
C HIS A 93 0.83 3.22 1.51
N ASN A 94 1.60 2.20 1.92
CA ASN A 94 2.94 1.90 1.40
C ASN A 94 2.88 0.68 0.50
N ARG A 95 3.44 0.78 -0.71
CA ARG A 95 3.45 -0.27 -1.73
C ARG A 95 4.70 -1.15 -1.60
N TYR A 96 4.47 -2.45 -1.59
CA TYR A 96 5.43 -3.53 -1.74
C TYR A 96 5.17 -4.20 -3.12
N SER A 97 6.20 -4.63 -3.85
CA SER A 97 6.08 -5.57 -4.99
C SER A 97 6.99 -6.76 -4.83
#